data_AF-A0A7C3LQF1-F1
#
_entry.id   AF-A0A7C3LQF1-F1
#
_cell.length_a   1.000
_cell.length_b   1.000
_cell.length_c   1.000
_cell.angle_alpha   90.00
_cell.angle_beta   90.00
_cell.angle_gamma   90.00
#
_symmetry.space_group_name_H-M   'P 1'
#
loop_
_entity.id
_entity.type
_entity.pdbx_description
1 polymer ?
#
loop_
_entity_poly.entity_id
_entity_poly.type
_entity_poly.pdbx_seq_one_letter_code
_entity_poly.pdbx_strand_id
1 'polypeptide(L)'
;MYEPVVYNDEYTNGIIGPHTKMLGPVTDGGKIVFITTPGCWGPMITPTIRGGHEVNLPVAVEKADVGDAIVIRVENVKIRSKATSSGVDRPVEGAYVGDPYVAKRCPVCREPWPEFTFEKGSVGLENIRCRECGAPATPFRMI
;
A
#
# COMPACT_ATOMS: atom_id res chain seq x y z
N MET A 1 4.04 17.77 -30.60
CA MET A 1 3.35 18.29 -29.40
C MET A 1 3.92 17.58 -28.20
N TYR A 2 4.19 18.30 -27.12
CA TYR A 2 4.61 17.69 -25.86
C TYR A 2 3.35 17.07 -25.22
N GLU A 3 3.29 15.74 -25.11
CA GLU A 3 2.23 15.11 -24.31
C GLU A 3 2.58 15.35 -22.84
N PRO A 4 1.74 16.04 -22.06
CA PRO A 4 2.01 16.25 -20.64
C PRO A 4 1.95 14.89 -19.92
N VAL A 5 3.07 14.53 -19.28
CA VAL A 5 3.23 13.28 -18.53
C VAL A 5 3.38 13.59 -17.04
N VAL A 6 2.55 12.99 -16.21
CA VAL A 6 2.73 12.96 -14.75
C VAL A 6 3.41 11.65 -14.36
N TYR A 7 4.56 11.75 -13.70
CA TYR A 7 5.25 10.60 -13.13
C TYR A 7 4.85 10.43 -11.66
N ASN A 8 4.53 9.20 -11.26
CA ASN A 8 4.08 8.88 -9.91
C ASN A 8 4.83 7.67 -9.34
N ASP A 9 5.79 7.93 -8.47
CA ASP A 9 6.51 6.96 -7.65
C ASP A 9 6.39 7.32 -6.16
N GLU A 10 5.31 8.04 -5.81
CA GLU A 10 4.96 8.36 -4.42
C GLU A 10 3.75 7.51 -4.01
N TYR A 11 3.70 7.11 -2.74
CA TYR A 11 2.69 6.19 -2.22
C TYR A 11 1.94 6.80 -1.05
N THR A 12 0.66 6.43 -0.93
CA THR A 12 -0.13 6.68 0.28
C THR A 12 0.30 5.71 1.38
N ASN A 13 -0.09 6.00 2.62
CA ASN A 13 0.02 5.04 3.71
C ASN A 13 -1.13 4.00 3.72
N GLY A 14 -1.63 3.65 2.53
CA GLY A 14 -2.73 2.71 2.30
C GLY A 14 -4.15 3.23 2.56
N ILE A 15 -4.31 4.52 2.86
CA ILE A 15 -5.61 5.17 3.04
C ILE A 15 -5.80 6.27 2.00
N ILE A 16 -6.94 6.23 1.31
CA ILE A 16 -7.41 7.26 0.39
C ILE A 16 -8.67 7.90 0.97
N GLY A 17 -8.71 9.22 0.98
CA GLY A 17 -9.90 9.98 1.34
C GLY A 17 -9.92 11.36 0.66
N PRO A 18 -10.97 12.16 0.89
CA PRO A 18 -11.17 13.46 0.23
C PRO A 18 -10.04 14.49 0.43
N HIS A 19 -9.21 14.29 1.46
CA HIS A 19 -8.09 15.18 1.80
C HIS A 19 -6.71 14.58 1.50
N THR A 20 -6.65 13.43 0.82
CA THR A 20 -5.38 12.83 0.41
C THR A 20 -4.66 13.74 -0.58
N LYS A 21 -3.37 14.00 -0.35
CA LYS A 21 -2.50 14.72 -1.29
C LYS A 21 -2.59 14.08 -2.68
N MET A 22 -2.76 14.90 -3.71
CA MET A 22 -2.75 14.46 -5.11
C MET A 22 -1.54 15.04 -5.86
N LEU A 23 -1.04 14.31 -6.84
CA LEU A 23 -0.09 14.82 -7.84
C LEU A 23 -0.85 15.46 -9.02
N GLY A 24 -0.13 16.13 -9.92
CA GLY A 24 -0.71 16.73 -11.13
C GLY A 24 -1.16 18.19 -10.94
N PRO A 25 -2.18 18.67 -11.70
CA PRO A 25 -3.11 17.87 -12.50
C PRO A 25 -2.51 17.34 -13.81
N VAL A 26 -3.03 16.20 -14.29
CA VAL A 26 -2.85 15.75 -15.68
C VAL A 26 -3.94 16.38 -16.55
N THR A 27 -3.60 16.85 -17.74
CA THR A 27 -4.59 17.41 -18.68
C THR A 27 -5.40 16.30 -19.34
N ASP A 28 -6.55 16.64 -19.93
CA ASP A 28 -7.26 15.73 -20.83
C ASP A 28 -6.35 15.26 -21.99
N GLY A 29 -6.42 13.97 -22.32
CA GLY A 29 -5.50 13.30 -23.25
C GLY A 29 -4.04 13.17 -22.76
N GLY A 30 -3.72 13.64 -21.55
CA GLY A 30 -2.40 13.51 -20.95
C GLY A 30 -2.09 12.08 -20.49
N LYS A 31 -0.85 11.85 -20.04
CA LYS A 31 -0.37 10.52 -19.64
C LYS A 31 0.04 10.50 -18.18
N ILE A 32 -0.20 9.35 -17.54
CA ILE A 32 0.28 9.05 -16.21
C ILE A 32 1.22 7.84 -16.33
N VAL A 33 2.44 7.99 -15.84
CA VAL A 33 3.39 6.88 -15.70
C VAL A 33 3.62 6.66 -14.22
N PHE A 34 3.25 5.48 -13.72
CA PHE A 34 3.37 5.17 -12.30
C PHE A 34 4.09 3.84 -12.08
N ILE A 35 4.75 3.73 -10.93
CA ILE A 35 5.36 2.50 -10.45
C ILE A 35 4.53 2.02 -9.27
N THR A 36 4.07 0.77 -9.33
CA THR A 36 3.39 0.14 -8.21
C THR A 36 4.39 -0.56 -7.29
N THR A 37 3.98 -0.77 -6.04
CA THR A 37 4.72 -1.57 -5.08
C THR A 37 4.82 -3.04 -5.54
N PRO A 38 5.90 -3.75 -5.15
CA PRO A 38 6.12 -5.13 -5.58
C PRO A 38 5.19 -6.10 -4.83
N GLY A 39 3.99 -6.29 -5.37
CA GLY A 39 2.98 -7.23 -4.86
C GLY A 39 2.20 -6.70 -3.65
N CYS A 40 1.02 -7.27 -3.41
CA CYS A 40 0.14 -6.87 -2.30
C CYS A 40 0.69 -7.31 -0.94
N TRP A 41 1.50 -8.36 -0.89
CA TRP A 41 1.85 -9.02 0.37
C TRP A 41 2.76 -8.19 1.29
N GLY A 42 3.72 -7.44 0.74
CA GLY A 42 4.63 -6.59 1.51
C GLY A 42 3.88 -5.61 2.41
N PRO A 43 2.98 -4.78 1.85
CA PRO A 43 2.07 -3.94 2.63
C PRO A 43 1.25 -4.73 3.66
N MET A 44 0.70 -5.89 3.30
CA MET A 44 -0.15 -6.66 4.22
C MET A 44 0.59 -7.13 5.47
N ILE A 45 1.85 -7.56 5.35
CA ILE A 45 2.65 -8.00 6.52
C ILE A 45 3.26 -6.86 7.32
N THR A 46 3.12 -5.62 6.84
CA THR A 46 3.71 -4.44 7.46
C THR A 46 2.74 -3.88 8.51
N PRO A 47 3.08 -3.89 9.82
CA PRO A 47 2.17 -3.42 10.87
C PRO A 47 1.97 -1.90 10.89
N THR A 48 2.94 -1.12 10.38
CA THR A 48 2.90 0.34 10.42
C THR A 48 2.03 0.96 9.32
N ILE A 49 1.76 0.23 8.23
CA ILE A 49 0.92 0.76 7.14
C ILE A 49 -0.54 0.83 7.59
N ARG A 50 -1.20 1.94 7.28
CA ARG A 50 -2.55 2.24 7.80
C ARG A 50 -3.66 1.56 7.01
N GLY A 51 -3.43 1.24 5.74
CA GLY A 51 -4.35 0.41 4.95
C GLY A 51 -3.89 -1.04 4.79
N GLY A 52 -4.70 -1.83 4.10
CA GLY A 52 -4.35 -3.21 3.74
C GLY A 52 -3.36 -3.31 2.58
N HIS A 53 -3.35 -2.30 1.72
CA HIS A 53 -2.54 -2.26 0.50
C HIS A 53 -1.90 -0.89 0.37
N GLU A 54 -0.69 -0.86 -0.18
CA GLU A 54 -0.03 0.39 -0.56
C GLU A 54 -0.42 0.75 -1.99
N VAL A 55 -0.91 1.97 -2.18
CA VAL A 55 -1.34 2.50 -3.48
C VAL A 55 -0.64 3.83 -3.72
N ASN A 56 -0.31 4.11 -4.97
CA ASN A 56 0.28 5.38 -5.35
C ASN A 56 -0.59 6.57 -4.94
N LEU A 57 0.01 7.75 -4.77
CA LEU A 57 -0.77 8.97 -4.55
C LEU A 57 -1.78 9.17 -5.69
N PRO A 58 -3.01 9.62 -5.41
CA PRO A 58 -3.94 9.97 -6.47
C PRO A 58 -3.36 11.05 -7.39
N VAL A 59 -3.82 11.08 -8.64
CA VAL A 59 -3.45 12.11 -9.62
C VAL A 59 -4.69 12.93 -9.94
N ALA A 60 -4.61 14.25 -9.74
CA ALA A 60 -5.67 15.16 -10.11
C ALA A 60 -5.82 15.20 -11.64
N VAL A 61 -7.05 15.26 -12.14
CA VAL A 61 -7.34 15.43 -13.56
C VAL A 61 -7.87 16.85 -13.77
N GLU A 62 -7.32 17.56 -14.74
CA GLU A 62 -7.70 18.94 -15.04
C GLU A 62 -9.19 19.02 -15.39
N LYS A 63 -9.91 19.97 -14.77
CA LYS A 63 -11.34 20.22 -15.01
C LYS A 63 -12.29 19.07 -14.66
N ALA A 64 -11.82 18.05 -13.95
CA ALA A 64 -12.69 17.00 -13.43
C ALA A 64 -13.42 17.48 -12.16
N ASP A 65 -14.74 17.40 -12.18
CA ASP A 65 -15.61 17.74 -11.06
C ASP A 65 -16.34 16.51 -10.48
N VAL A 66 -16.95 16.68 -9.30
CA VAL A 66 -17.73 15.62 -8.65
C VAL A 66 -18.94 15.27 -9.52
N GLY A 67 -19.03 14.00 -9.92
CA GLY A 67 -20.09 13.49 -10.80
C GLY A 67 -19.60 13.19 -12.22
N ASP A 68 -18.40 13.66 -12.59
CA ASP A 68 -17.79 13.33 -13.88
C ASP A 68 -17.28 11.89 -13.94
N ALA A 69 -17.12 11.39 -15.16
CA ALA A 69 -16.46 10.13 -15.44
C ALA A 69 -15.04 10.37 -15.99
N ILE A 70 -14.07 9.58 -15.52
CA ILE A 70 -12.71 9.57 -16.06
C ILE A 70 -12.54 8.33 -16.94
N VAL A 71 -12.11 8.53 -18.18
CA VAL A 71 -11.79 7.43 -19.11
C VAL A 71 -10.29 7.17 -19.06
N ILE A 72 -9.89 5.96 -18.66
CA ILE A 72 -8.48 5.55 -18.57
C ILE A 72 -8.21 4.49 -19.62
N ARG A 73 -7.22 4.74 -20.48
CA ARG A 73 -6.68 3.73 -21.41
C ARG A 73 -5.32 3.26 -20.90
N VAL A 74 -5.20 1.96 -20.63
CA VAL A 74 -3.91 1.35 -20.29
C VAL A 74 -3.11 1.17 -21.58
N GLU A 75 -2.07 2.00 -21.78
CA GLU A 75 -1.21 1.93 -22.98
C GLU A 75 -0.16 0.81 -22.88
N ASN A 76 0.45 0.66 -21.71
CA ASN A 76 1.51 -0.31 -21.48
C ASN A 76 1.58 -0.73 -20.01
N VAL A 77 1.97 -1.99 -19.79
CA VAL A 77 2.35 -2.52 -18.48
C VAL A 77 3.69 -3.22 -18.62
N LYS A 78 4.69 -2.77 -17.85
CA LYS A 78 6.03 -3.38 -17.83
C LYS A 78 6.31 -4.01 -16.47
N ILE A 79 6.53 -5.32 -16.47
CA ILE A 79 6.92 -6.05 -15.26
C ILE A 79 8.35 -5.66 -14.88
N ARG A 80 8.52 -5.10 -13.67
CA ARG A 80 9.84 -4.71 -13.13
C ARG A 80 10.51 -5.81 -12.31
N SER A 81 9.74 -6.72 -11.72
CA SER A 81 10.24 -7.83 -10.90
C SER A 81 9.46 -9.10 -11.20
N LYS A 82 10.17 -10.24 -11.27
CA LYS A 82 9.56 -11.58 -11.29
C LYS A 82 9.35 -12.15 -9.88
N ALA A 83 9.96 -11.55 -8.87
CA ALA A 83 9.75 -11.90 -7.48
C ALA A 83 8.57 -11.07 -6.94
N THR A 84 7.44 -11.74 -6.75
CA THR A 84 6.22 -11.18 -6.16
C THR A 84 5.54 -12.26 -5.32
N SER A 85 4.73 -11.84 -4.34
CA SER A 85 3.89 -12.72 -3.55
C SER A 85 2.48 -12.12 -3.52
N SER A 86 1.53 -12.94 -3.93
CA SER A 86 0.09 -12.70 -3.88
C SER A 86 -0.56 -14.04 -3.59
N GLY A 87 -1.70 -14.04 -2.93
CA GLY A 87 -2.36 -15.27 -2.51
C GLY A 87 -3.59 -14.98 -1.69
N VAL A 88 -4.13 -16.03 -1.10
CA VAL A 88 -5.20 -15.90 -0.11
C VAL A 88 -4.57 -15.70 1.26
N ASP A 89 -5.16 -14.82 2.04
CA ASP A 89 -4.68 -14.48 3.37
C ASP A 89 -5.70 -14.81 4.46
N ARG A 90 -5.20 -14.87 5.68
CA ARG A 90 -6.01 -14.84 6.90
C ARG A 90 -5.41 -13.85 7.90
N PRO A 91 -6.24 -13.08 8.63
CA PRO A 91 -5.75 -12.22 9.69
C PRO A 91 -5.18 -13.05 10.85
N VAL A 92 -4.16 -12.51 11.51
CA VAL A 92 -3.61 -13.07 12.75
C VAL A 92 -4.49 -12.64 13.91
N GLU A 93 -5.06 -13.62 14.61
CA GLU A 93 -5.94 -13.35 15.74
C GLU A 93 -5.23 -12.50 16.82
N GLY A 94 -5.94 -11.50 17.35
CA GLY A 94 -5.38 -10.53 18.31
C GLY A 94 -4.53 -9.40 17.69
N ALA A 95 -4.08 -9.50 16.44
CA ALA A 95 -3.23 -8.49 15.79
C ALA A 95 -3.99 -7.27 15.22
N TYR A 96 -5.26 -7.10 15.58
CA TYR A 96 -6.11 -6.02 15.10
C TYR A 96 -7.23 -5.68 16.09
N VAL A 97 -7.91 -4.55 15.85
CA VAL A 97 -9.10 -4.08 16.58
C VAL A 97 -10.20 -3.76 15.57
N GLY A 98 -11.16 -4.67 15.39
CA GLY A 98 -12.22 -4.50 14.38
C GLY A 98 -11.75 -4.96 13.01
N ASP A 99 -11.40 -4.04 12.12
CA ASP A 99 -10.96 -4.36 10.75
C ASP A 99 -9.44 -4.66 10.71
N PRO A 100 -9.02 -5.87 10.31
CA PRO A 100 -7.60 -6.25 10.26
C PRO A 100 -6.79 -5.51 9.20
N TYR A 101 -7.41 -4.97 8.15
CA TYR A 101 -6.70 -4.24 7.10
C TYR A 101 -6.33 -2.83 7.54
N VAL A 102 -7.08 -2.24 8.48
CA VAL A 102 -6.93 -0.83 8.86
C VAL A 102 -6.44 -0.66 10.29
N ALA A 103 -6.97 -1.43 11.25
CA ALA A 103 -6.79 -1.19 12.69
C ALA A 103 -5.84 -2.23 13.32
N LYS A 104 -4.59 -2.24 12.85
CA LYS A 104 -3.56 -3.20 13.28
C LYS A 104 -3.05 -2.88 14.68
N ARG A 105 -2.67 -3.90 15.43
CA ARG A 105 -1.96 -3.77 16.72
C ARG A 105 -1.03 -4.95 16.96
N CYS A 106 -0.07 -4.79 17.87
CA CYS A 106 0.70 -5.93 18.36
C CYS A 106 -0.23 -6.91 19.10
N PRO A 107 -0.19 -8.23 18.80
CA PRO A 107 -1.01 -9.22 19.49
C PRO A 107 -0.62 -9.43 20.97
N VAL A 108 0.56 -8.96 21.39
CA VAL A 108 1.08 -9.14 22.76
C VAL A 108 0.99 -7.83 23.56
N CYS A 109 1.74 -6.79 23.20
CA CYS A 109 1.76 -5.54 23.97
C CYS A 109 0.60 -4.57 23.62
N ARG A 110 -0.19 -4.88 22.57
CA ARG A 110 -1.33 -4.09 22.08
C ARG A 110 -0.98 -2.69 21.53
N GLU A 111 0.30 -2.39 21.31
CA GLU A 111 0.74 -1.18 20.64
C GLU A 111 0.03 -1.04 19.27
N PRO A 112 -0.67 0.08 19.00
CA PRO A 112 -1.40 0.27 17.75
C PRO A 112 -0.44 0.63 16.60
N TRP A 113 -0.60 0.00 15.43
CA TRP A 113 0.31 0.11 14.28
C TRP A 113 1.80 0.10 14.68
N PRO A 114 2.26 -0.98 15.34
CA PRO A 114 3.55 -0.97 16.00
C PRO A 114 4.68 -0.78 14.99
N GLU A 115 5.61 0.10 15.33
CA GLU A 115 6.94 0.10 14.72
C GLU A 115 7.54 -1.31 14.80
N PHE A 116 8.30 -1.70 13.77
CA PHE A 116 8.79 -3.06 13.66
C PHE A 116 10.29 -3.12 13.34
N THR A 117 10.87 -4.26 13.65
CA THR A 117 12.23 -4.64 13.29
C THR A 117 12.21 -5.99 12.59
N PHE A 118 13.26 -6.27 11.82
CA PHE A 118 13.52 -7.57 11.22
C PHE A 118 15.02 -7.76 11.09
N GLU A 119 15.48 -9.01 11.13
CA GLU A 119 16.88 -9.32 10.93
C GLU A 119 17.21 -9.32 9.43
N LYS A 120 18.22 -8.54 9.01
CA LYS A 120 18.64 -8.49 7.61
C LYS A 120 19.14 -9.86 7.16
N GLY A 121 18.68 -10.32 6.00
CA GLY A 121 19.03 -11.65 5.47
C GLY A 121 18.23 -12.80 6.08
N SER A 122 17.37 -12.53 7.07
CA SER A 122 16.44 -13.53 7.60
C SER A 122 15.21 -13.70 6.69
N VAL A 123 14.71 -14.94 6.60
CA VAL A 123 13.42 -15.28 5.96
C VAL A 123 12.55 -16.01 6.97
N GLY A 124 11.22 -15.87 6.87
CA GLY A 124 10.30 -16.52 7.80
C GLY A 124 9.06 -15.70 8.11
N LEU A 125 8.00 -16.42 8.46
CA LEU A 125 6.70 -15.85 8.76
C LEU A 125 6.73 -14.93 10.01
N GLU A 126 7.61 -15.21 10.96
CA GLU A 126 7.68 -14.49 12.26
C GLU A 126 8.74 -13.38 12.30
N ASN A 127 9.31 -12.99 11.15
CA ASN A 127 10.47 -12.10 11.13
C ASN A 127 10.12 -10.62 11.32
N ILE A 128 8.88 -10.23 11.01
CA ILE A 128 8.39 -8.88 11.31
C ILE A 128 8.01 -8.85 12.79
N ARG A 129 8.84 -8.20 13.60
CA ARG A 129 8.71 -8.19 15.06
C ARG A 129 8.42 -6.78 15.57
N CYS A 130 7.51 -6.68 16.53
CA CYS A 130 7.21 -5.43 17.23
C CYS A 130 8.49 -4.91 17.87
N ARG A 131 8.82 -3.64 17.62
CA ARG A 131 10.01 -2.98 18.18
C ARG A 131 9.94 -2.86 19.70
N GLU A 132 8.73 -2.76 20.26
CA GLU A 132 8.51 -2.57 21.69
C GLU A 132 8.68 -3.86 22.51
N CYS A 133 8.12 -4.98 22.06
CA CYS A 133 8.11 -6.24 22.85
C CYS A 133 8.77 -7.43 22.17
N GLY A 134 9.25 -7.30 20.93
CA GLY A 134 9.92 -8.36 20.17
C GLY A 134 9.01 -9.48 19.65
N ALA A 135 7.72 -9.47 20.00
CA ALA A 135 6.75 -10.44 19.51
C ALA A 135 6.51 -10.28 18.00
N PRO A 136 6.18 -11.37 17.27
CA PRO A 136 5.76 -11.26 15.89
C PRO A 136 4.57 -10.31 15.73
N ALA A 137 4.65 -9.41 14.76
CA ALA A 137 3.72 -8.31 14.57
C ALA A 137 3.09 -8.28 13.18
N THR A 138 3.34 -9.30 12.34
CA THR A 138 2.67 -9.38 11.04
C THR A 138 1.15 -9.50 11.21
N PRO A 139 0.34 -8.64 10.58
CA PRO A 139 -1.12 -8.68 10.72
C PRO A 139 -1.78 -9.85 9.97
N PHE A 140 -1.15 -10.36 8.91
CA PHE A 140 -1.72 -11.39 8.05
C PHE A 140 -0.77 -12.58 7.85
N ARG A 141 -1.35 -13.74 7.50
CA ARG A 141 -0.67 -14.96 7.03
C ARG A 141 -1.20 -15.37 5.68
N MET A 142 -0.30 -15.78 4.79
CA MET A 142 -0.68 -16.48 3.57
C MET A 142 -1.17 -17.89 3.93
N ILE A 143 -2.19 -18.39 3.23
CA ILE A 143 -2.71 -19.76 3.37
C ILE A 143 -2.42 -20.61 2.14
#